data_AF-A0A7C3PS60-F1
#
_entry.id   AF-A0A7C3PS60-F1
#
_cell.length_a   1.000
_cell.length_b   1.000
_cell.length_c   1.000
_cell.angle_alpha   90.00
_cell.angle_beta   90.00
_cell.angle_gamma   90.00
#
_symmetry.space_group_name_H-M   'P 1'
#
loop_
_entity.id
_entity.type
_entity.pdbx_description
1 polymer ?
#
loop_
_entity_poly.entity_id
_entity_poly.type
_entity_poly.pdbx_seq_one_letter_code
_entity_poly.pdbx_strand_id
1 'polypeptide(L)'
;MKVYMRKFILTAVLILFGAAMPAQTNVEFIKDNFKDKKDGFKEAKKNLEDGNELFAQGLPFYSQALPFFLKANDFNPNNALLNYKIGVCYICSNYKWKAGPYIEKAYKLDPNCSPEIHYYLGRNYHLTMEWQKAIDEYKTYLKTLIPDKDKEKVMDTNKKINECL
;
A
#
# COMPACT_ATOMS: atom_id res chain seq x y z
N MET A 1 -32.36 -10.58 -61.11
CA MET A 1 -32.19 -10.38 -59.66
C MET A 1 -31.36 -11.52 -59.08
N LYS A 2 -30.08 -11.27 -58.73
CA LYS A 2 -29.25 -12.03 -57.76
C LYS A 2 -27.89 -11.34 -57.67
N VAL A 3 -27.73 -10.52 -56.64
CA VAL A 3 -26.49 -9.82 -56.30
C VAL A 3 -25.54 -10.86 -55.69
N TYR A 4 -24.42 -11.15 -56.34
CA TYR A 4 -23.35 -11.96 -55.73
C TYR A 4 -22.47 -11.05 -54.87
N MET A 5 -22.67 -11.12 -53.56
CA MET A 5 -21.92 -10.37 -52.56
C MET A 5 -20.59 -11.09 -52.26
N ARG A 6 -19.47 -10.38 -52.49
CA ARG A 6 -18.10 -10.76 -52.12
C ARG A 6 -18.02 -11.18 -50.65
N LYS A 7 -17.52 -12.39 -50.37
CA LYS A 7 -17.05 -12.77 -49.03
C LYS A 7 -15.55 -12.47 -48.93
N PHE A 8 -15.19 -11.29 -48.43
CA PHE A 8 -13.86 -11.04 -47.90
C PHE A 8 -13.81 -11.58 -46.47
N ILE A 9 -13.06 -12.66 -46.27
CA ILE A 9 -12.77 -13.17 -44.92
C ILE A 9 -11.63 -12.32 -44.36
N LEU A 10 -11.98 -11.31 -43.55
CA LEU A 10 -11.04 -10.55 -42.74
C LEU A 10 -10.76 -11.36 -41.46
N THR A 11 -9.68 -12.13 -41.45
CA THR A 11 -9.13 -12.68 -40.20
C THR A 11 -8.39 -11.57 -39.47
N ALA A 12 -9.03 -10.96 -38.46
CA ALA A 12 -8.38 -10.06 -37.54
C ALA A 12 -7.47 -10.86 -36.59
N VAL A 13 -6.15 -10.76 -36.77
CA VAL A 13 -5.17 -11.28 -35.82
C VAL A 13 -5.03 -10.25 -34.70
N LEU A 14 -5.70 -10.51 -33.57
CA LEU A 14 -5.53 -9.78 -32.32
C LEU A 14 -4.16 -10.15 -31.73
N ILE A 15 -3.14 -9.33 -32.01
CA ILE A 15 -1.86 -9.42 -31.31
C ILE A 15 -2.07 -8.85 -29.91
N LEU A 16 -2.35 -9.73 -28.94
CA LEU A 16 -2.26 -9.39 -27.52
C LEU A 16 -0.80 -9.16 -27.16
N PHE A 17 -0.32 -7.92 -27.31
CA PHE A 17 0.92 -7.48 -26.68
C PHE A 17 0.67 -7.39 -25.17
N GLY A 18 0.75 -8.52 -24.49
CA GLY A 18 0.90 -8.58 -23.04
C GLY A 18 2.29 -8.06 -22.69
N ALA A 19 2.44 -6.74 -22.57
CA ALA A 19 3.62 -6.19 -21.91
C ALA A 19 3.58 -6.68 -20.46
N ALA A 20 4.38 -7.69 -20.15
CA ALA A 20 4.66 -8.06 -18.78
C ALA A 20 5.25 -6.81 -18.11
N MET A 21 4.41 -6.07 -17.38
CA MET A 21 4.90 -4.96 -16.59
C MET A 21 5.92 -5.56 -15.63
N PRO A 22 7.20 -5.14 -15.65
CA PRO A 22 8.15 -5.60 -14.66
C PRO A 22 7.51 -5.39 -13.29
N ALA A 23 7.42 -6.47 -12.52
CA ALA A 23 6.97 -6.38 -11.14
C ALA A 23 7.80 -5.27 -10.49
N GLN A 24 7.14 -4.18 -10.09
CA GLN A 24 7.81 -3.06 -9.46
C GLN A 24 8.47 -3.64 -8.20
N THR A 25 9.79 -3.57 -8.13
CA THR A 25 10.56 -4.04 -6.98
C THR A 25 10.62 -2.95 -5.93
N ASN A 26 10.75 -3.33 -4.66
CA ASN A 26 10.99 -2.37 -3.59
C ASN A 26 12.33 -1.63 -3.81
N VAL A 27 12.31 -0.31 -3.72
CA VAL A 27 13.45 0.59 -3.90
C VAL A 27 13.66 1.38 -2.61
N GLU A 28 14.76 1.09 -1.92
CA GLU A 28 15.11 1.77 -0.67
C GLU A 28 15.66 3.18 -0.88
N PHE A 29 15.46 4.04 0.12
CA PHE A 29 16.02 5.40 0.18
C PHE A 29 17.53 5.41 0.50
N ILE A 30 18.30 4.66 -0.30
CA ILE A 30 19.76 4.63 -0.26
C ILE A 30 20.34 5.38 -1.45
N LYS A 31 21.47 6.06 -1.24
CA LYS A 31 22.11 6.92 -2.25
C LYS A 31 22.41 6.18 -3.55
N ASP A 32 22.75 4.89 -3.47
CA ASP A 32 23.11 4.09 -4.63
C ASP A 32 21.97 3.88 -5.63
N ASN A 33 20.72 3.97 -5.18
CA ASN A 33 19.54 3.88 -6.05
C ASN A 33 19.28 5.18 -6.84
N PHE A 34 19.93 6.29 -6.50
CA PHE A 34 19.62 7.63 -7.02
C PHE A 34 20.86 8.45 -7.40
N LYS A 35 21.91 7.79 -7.90
CA LYS A 35 23.22 8.43 -8.20
C LYS A 35 23.11 9.64 -9.14
N ASP A 36 22.16 9.62 -10.07
CA ASP A 36 21.93 10.68 -11.07
C ASP A 36 20.93 11.75 -10.62
N LYS A 37 20.30 11.59 -9.45
CA LYS A 37 19.25 12.48 -8.93
C LYS A 37 19.56 12.96 -7.51
N LYS A 38 20.80 13.39 -7.27
CA LYS A 38 21.32 13.67 -5.92
C LYS A 38 20.52 14.72 -5.14
N ASP A 39 20.15 15.83 -5.78
CA ASP A 39 19.42 16.91 -5.10
C ASP A 39 18.00 16.49 -4.76
N GLY A 40 17.29 15.89 -5.72
CA GLY A 40 15.96 15.32 -5.48
C GLY A 40 15.97 14.22 -4.42
N PHE A 41 17.00 13.36 -4.41
CA PHE A 41 17.18 12.36 -3.36
C PHE A 41 17.37 12.99 -1.99
N LYS A 42 18.20 14.03 -1.88
CA LYS A 42 18.44 14.74 -0.61
C LYS A 42 17.15 15.35 -0.07
N GLU A 43 16.37 16.02 -0.91
CA GLU A 43 15.09 16.61 -0.52
C GLU A 43 14.06 15.55 -0.14
N ALA A 44 13.90 14.50 -0.96
CA ALA A 44 12.95 13.44 -0.68
C ALA A 44 13.31 12.66 0.59
N LYS A 45 14.60 12.42 0.83
CA LYS A 45 15.10 11.79 2.06
C LYS A 45 14.82 12.66 3.28
N LYS A 46 15.03 13.98 3.20
CA LYS A 46 14.65 14.90 4.29
C LYS A 46 13.16 14.82 4.59
N ASN A 47 12.30 14.88 3.58
CA ASN A 47 10.86 14.73 3.78
C ASN A 47 10.50 13.37 4.40
N LEU A 48 11.16 12.29 3.98
CA LEU A 48 10.98 10.97 4.60
C LEU A 48 11.35 11.00 6.09
N GLU A 49 12.45 11.63 6.45
CA GLU A 49 12.92 11.78 7.84
C GLU A 49 11.96 12.64 8.68
N ASP A 50 11.61 13.84 8.22
CA ASP A 50 10.65 14.74 8.88
C ASP A 50 9.28 14.04 9.10
N GLY A 51 8.81 13.30 8.09
CA GLY A 51 7.59 12.50 8.19
C GLY A 51 7.71 11.36 9.20
N ASN A 52 8.87 10.69 9.30
CA ASN A 52 9.11 9.62 10.25
C ASN A 52 9.09 10.10 11.70
N GLU A 53 9.66 11.27 11.97
CA GLU A 53 9.65 11.89 13.30
C GLU A 53 8.22 12.16 13.79
N LEU A 54 7.36 12.68 12.90
CA LEU A 54 5.94 12.91 13.20
C LEU A 54 5.17 11.59 13.32
N PHE A 55 5.43 10.63 12.43
CA PHE A 55 4.75 9.33 12.43
C PHE A 55 5.03 8.53 13.71
N ALA A 56 6.25 8.59 14.24
CA ALA A 56 6.64 7.91 15.47
C ALA A 56 5.84 8.38 16.70
N GLN A 57 5.25 9.57 16.66
CA GLN A 57 4.41 10.11 17.74
C GLN A 57 2.98 9.57 17.71
N GLY A 58 2.56 8.89 16.65
CA GLY A 58 1.22 8.30 16.54
C GLY A 58 0.11 9.33 16.28
N LEU A 59 -1.11 9.04 16.75
CA LEU A 59 -2.22 10.00 16.68
C LEU A 59 -2.01 11.15 17.69
N PRO A 60 -2.32 12.41 17.32
CA PRO A 60 -2.92 12.88 16.06
C PRO A 60 -1.89 13.22 14.95
N PHE A 61 -0.60 13.02 15.18
CA PHE A 61 0.51 13.47 14.32
C PHE A 61 0.60 12.78 12.96
N TYR A 62 -0.08 11.66 12.75
CA TYR A 62 -0.22 11.05 11.42
C TYR A 62 -0.71 12.03 10.34
N SER A 63 -1.60 12.96 10.71
CA SER A 63 -2.08 14.01 9.79
C SER A 63 -0.98 14.98 9.35
N GLN A 64 -0.01 15.23 10.24
CA GLN A 64 1.14 16.10 9.97
C GLN A 64 2.26 15.36 9.23
N ALA A 65 2.43 14.05 9.46
CA ALA A 65 3.41 13.23 8.75
C ALA A 65 3.07 13.04 7.26
N LEU A 66 1.76 12.92 6.95
CA LEU A 66 1.26 12.64 5.60
C LEU A 66 1.82 13.55 4.49
N PRO A 67 1.79 14.89 4.59
CA PRO A 67 2.31 15.76 3.53
C PRO A 67 3.80 15.55 3.24
N PHE A 68 4.62 15.25 4.26
CA PHE A 68 6.03 14.93 4.07
C PHE A 68 6.21 13.60 3.35
N PHE A 69 5.47 12.57 3.75
CA PHE A 69 5.52 11.28 3.07
C PHE A 69 5.06 11.35 1.62
N LEU A 70 4.04 12.15 1.31
CA LEU A 70 3.60 12.32 -0.08
C LEU A 70 4.69 12.95 -0.95
N LYS A 71 5.40 13.98 -0.46
CA LYS A 71 6.55 14.57 -1.16
C LYS A 71 7.69 13.57 -1.37
N ALA A 72 7.99 12.74 -0.37
CA ALA A 72 8.98 11.68 -0.51
C ALA A 72 8.55 10.63 -1.55
N ASN A 73 7.26 10.29 -1.57
CA ASN A 73 6.69 9.30 -2.48
C ASN A 73 6.62 9.78 -3.92
N ASP A 74 6.43 11.08 -4.16
CA ASP A 74 6.51 11.68 -5.51
C ASP A 74 7.89 11.44 -6.16
N PHE A 75 8.95 11.39 -5.35
CA PHE A 75 10.30 11.08 -5.81
C PHE A 75 10.55 9.57 -5.94
N ASN A 76 10.17 8.78 -4.94
CA ASN A 76 10.34 7.32 -4.94
C ASN A 76 9.02 6.62 -4.55
N PRO A 77 8.14 6.37 -5.53
CA PRO A 77 6.85 5.75 -5.26
C PRO A 77 6.96 4.24 -5.02
N ASN A 78 8.13 3.64 -5.22
CA ASN A 78 8.34 2.19 -5.12
C ASN A 78 9.07 1.81 -3.83
N ASN A 79 8.82 2.51 -2.72
CA ASN A 79 9.30 2.10 -1.40
C ASN A 79 8.16 1.52 -0.55
N ALA A 80 8.30 0.25 -0.15
CA ALA A 80 7.25 -0.48 0.55
C ALA A 80 6.91 0.16 1.90
N LEU A 81 7.92 0.45 2.72
CA LEU A 81 7.74 1.05 4.05
C LEU A 81 7.11 2.45 3.98
N LEU A 82 7.50 3.27 3.00
CA LEU A 82 6.90 4.59 2.79
C LEU A 82 5.43 4.48 2.38
N ASN A 83 5.11 3.60 1.42
CA ASN A 83 3.72 3.35 1.03
C ASN A 83 2.88 2.85 2.22
N TYR A 84 3.44 1.97 3.05
CA TYR A 84 2.79 1.51 4.29
C TYR A 84 2.47 2.70 5.20
N LYS A 85 3.45 3.58 5.49
CA LYS A 85 3.26 4.76 6.35
C LYS A 85 2.21 5.72 5.79
N ILE A 86 2.19 5.97 4.49
CA ILE A 86 1.15 6.79 3.83
C ILE A 86 -0.22 6.16 4.01
N GLY A 87 -0.34 4.85 3.79
CA GLY A 87 -1.58 4.12 3.98
C GLY A 87 -2.11 4.20 5.41
N VAL A 88 -1.23 4.02 6.41
CA VAL A 88 -1.57 4.19 7.84
C VAL A 88 -2.05 5.61 8.12
N CYS A 89 -1.32 6.63 7.64
CA CYS A 89 -1.71 8.02 7.77
C CYS A 89 -3.11 8.28 7.19
N TYR A 90 -3.42 7.73 6.01
CA TYR A 90 -4.75 7.87 5.43
C TYR A 90 -5.83 7.15 6.26
N ILE A 91 -5.62 5.90 6.69
CA ILE A 91 -6.54 5.13 7.53
C ILE A 91 -6.90 5.90 8.82
N CYS A 92 -5.94 6.62 9.38
CA CYS A 92 -6.10 7.41 10.59
C CYS A 92 -6.59 8.85 10.36
N SER A 93 -6.83 9.24 9.09
CA SER A 93 -7.29 10.57 8.73
C SER A 93 -8.79 10.60 8.41
N ASN A 94 -9.32 11.77 8.05
CA ASN A 94 -10.65 11.89 7.47
C ASN A 94 -10.73 11.35 6.03
N TYR A 95 -9.60 11.05 5.39
CA TYR A 95 -9.51 10.63 3.98
C TYR A 95 -9.22 9.13 3.82
N LYS A 96 -9.81 8.30 4.69
CA LYS A 96 -9.50 6.86 4.81
C LYS A 96 -9.62 6.08 3.51
N TRP A 97 -10.53 6.50 2.62
CA TRP A 97 -10.74 5.90 1.30
C TRP A 97 -9.52 6.00 0.37
N LYS A 98 -8.53 6.86 0.67
CA LYS A 98 -7.29 6.97 -0.10
C LYS A 98 -6.23 5.94 0.30
N ALA A 99 -6.43 5.17 1.38
CA ALA A 99 -5.39 4.30 1.91
C ALA A 99 -5.09 3.06 1.05
N GLY A 100 -6.11 2.46 0.45
CA GLY A 100 -6.01 1.17 -0.24
C GLY A 100 -4.87 1.06 -1.24
N PRO A 101 -4.75 1.99 -2.21
CA PRO A 101 -3.67 1.96 -3.19
C PRO A 101 -2.26 1.94 -2.56
N TYR A 102 -2.08 2.60 -1.41
CA TYR A 102 -0.77 2.65 -0.73
C TYR A 102 -0.51 1.40 0.12
N ILE A 103 -1.49 0.93 0.90
CA ILE A 103 -1.33 -0.30 1.71
C ILE A 103 -1.13 -1.52 0.82
N GLU A 104 -1.92 -1.66 -0.25
CA GLU A 104 -1.80 -2.79 -1.18
C GLU A 104 -0.47 -2.75 -1.93
N LYS A 105 -0.02 -1.55 -2.34
CA LYS A 105 1.29 -1.39 -2.97
C LYS A 105 2.42 -1.74 -2.01
N ALA A 106 2.34 -1.32 -0.75
CA ALA A 106 3.34 -1.66 0.25
C ALA A 106 3.54 -3.18 0.37
N TYR A 107 2.44 -3.92 0.55
CA TYR A 107 2.47 -5.38 0.63
C TYR A 107 2.98 -6.04 -0.66
N LYS A 108 2.58 -5.52 -1.83
CA LYS A 108 3.05 -6.04 -3.11
C LYS A 108 4.54 -5.85 -3.34
N LEU A 109 5.09 -4.73 -2.88
CA LEU A 109 6.52 -4.41 -2.99
C LEU A 109 7.36 -5.24 -2.01
N ASP A 110 6.92 -5.34 -0.76
CA ASP A 110 7.55 -6.16 0.27
C ASP A 110 6.51 -6.58 1.32
N PRO A 111 6.11 -7.87 1.34
CA PRO A 111 5.20 -8.41 2.33
C PRO A 111 5.66 -8.30 3.79
N ASN A 112 6.94 -8.03 4.04
CA ASN A 112 7.53 -7.90 5.37
C ASN A 112 7.90 -6.45 5.72
N CYS A 113 7.44 -5.46 4.95
CA CYS A 113 7.82 -4.06 5.14
C CYS A 113 7.43 -3.50 6.51
N SER A 114 6.44 -4.09 7.18
CA SER A 114 6.05 -3.75 8.55
C SER A 114 5.52 -4.99 9.26
N PRO A 115 5.83 -5.18 10.56
CA PRO A 115 5.21 -6.24 11.38
C PRO A 115 3.68 -6.10 11.50
N GLU A 116 3.12 -4.93 11.17
CA GLU A 116 1.69 -4.63 11.27
C GLU A 116 1.01 -4.55 9.89
N ILE A 117 1.69 -4.94 8.81
CA ILE A 117 1.15 -4.85 7.44
C ILE A 117 -0.19 -5.58 7.29
N HIS A 118 -0.31 -6.79 7.85
CA HIS A 118 -1.55 -7.57 7.81
C HIS A 118 -2.67 -6.91 8.63
N TYR A 119 -2.36 -6.25 9.75
CA TYR A 119 -3.36 -5.46 10.48
C TYR A 119 -3.92 -4.34 9.59
N TYR A 120 -3.05 -3.58 8.93
CA TYR A 120 -3.48 -2.45 8.11
C TYR A 120 -4.10 -2.85 6.77
N LEU A 121 -3.74 -4.00 6.19
CA LEU A 121 -4.50 -4.64 5.11
C LEU A 121 -5.91 -5.00 5.56
N GLY A 122 -6.03 -5.61 6.75
CA GLY A 122 -7.33 -5.89 7.36
C GLY A 122 -8.17 -4.62 7.56
N ARG A 123 -7.53 -3.54 8.06
CA ARG A 123 -8.17 -2.22 8.20
C ARG A 123 -8.62 -1.64 6.86
N ASN A 124 -7.83 -1.78 5.81
CA ASN A 124 -8.20 -1.34 4.47
C ASN A 124 -9.43 -2.09 3.96
N TYR A 125 -9.41 -3.42 3.98
CA TYR A 125 -10.54 -4.24 3.53
C TYR A 125 -11.80 -4.03 4.38
N HIS A 126 -11.64 -3.79 5.68
CA HIS A 126 -12.74 -3.43 6.56
C HIS A 126 -13.38 -2.10 6.11
N LEU A 127 -12.58 -1.09 5.76
CA LEU A 127 -13.08 0.21 5.28
C LEU A 127 -13.77 0.10 3.91
N THR A 128 -13.41 -0.89 3.08
CA THR A 128 -14.01 -1.15 1.77
C THR A 128 -15.13 -2.21 1.81
N MET A 129 -15.54 -2.64 3.01
CA MET A 129 -16.59 -3.65 3.24
C MET A 129 -16.26 -5.04 2.67
N GLU A 130 -14.98 -5.33 2.44
CA GLU A 130 -14.48 -6.65 2.03
C GLU A 130 -14.24 -7.53 3.27
N TRP A 131 -15.33 -7.79 4.00
CA TRP A 131 -15.32 -8.36 5.35
C TRP A 131 -14.51 -9.65 5.49
N GLN A 132 -14.66 -10.60 4.56
CA GLN A 132 -13.94 -11.86 4.63
C GLN A 132 -12.42 -11.65 4.49
N LYS A 133 -11.99 -10.81 3.54
CA LYS A 133 -10.56 -10.46 3.38
C LYS A 133 -10.05 -9.76 4.62
N ALA A 134 -10.84 -8.85 5.20
CA ALA A 134 -10.47 -8.17 6.44
C ALA A 134 -10.21 -9.18 7.58
N ILE A 135 -11.12 -10.13 7.77
CA ILE A 135 -11.01 -11.19 8.79
C ILE A 135 -9.75 -12.04 8.56
N ASP A 136 -9.47 -12.43 7.32
CA ASP A 136 -8.32 -13.29 6.99
C ASP A 136 -6.98 -12.57 7.27
N GLU A 137 -6.89 -11.29 6.94
CA GLU A 137 -5.73 -10.45 7.23
C GLU A 137 -5.53 -10.23 8.73
N TYR A 138 -6.61 -9.93 9.47
CA TYR A 138 -6.55 -9.80 10.93
C TYR A 138 -6.13 -11.11 11.61
N LYS A 139 -6.63 -12.26 11.15
CA LYS A 139 -6.20 -13.57 11.65
C LYS A 139 -4.73 -13.84 11.37
N THR A 140 -4.21 -13.36 10.24
CA THR A 140 -2.80 -13.47 9.91
C THR A 140 -1.96 -12.61 10.84
N TYR A 141 -2.39 -11.39 11.14
CA TYR A 141 -1.74 -10.53 12.13
C TYR A 141 -1.77 -11.12 13.55
N LEU A 142 -2.88 -11.71 14.00
CA LEU A 142 -2.97 -12.35 15.33
C LEU A 142 -1.93 -13.45 15.53
N LYS A 143 -1.51 -14.15 14.47
CA LYS A 143 -0.47 -15.20 14.54
C LYS A 143 0.92 -14.62 14.83
N THR A 144 1.16 -13.33 14.61
CA THR A 144 2.44 -12.68 14.88
C THR A 144 2.52 -12.07 16.28
N LEU A 145 1.41 -12.07 17.03
CA LEU A 145 1.32 -11.49 18.37
C LEU A 145 1.51 -12.55 19.45
N ILE A 146 2.07 -12.13 20.58
CA ILE A 146 2.14 -12.95 21.78
C ILE A 146 1.02 -12.50 22.71
N PRO A 147 -0.05 -13.31 22.94
CA PRO A 147 -1.26 -12.84 23.60
C PRO A 147 -1.03 -12.14 24.95
N ASP A 148 -0.12 -12.64 25.78
CA ASP A 148 0.16 -12.03 27.08
C ASP A 148 0.97 -10.73 27.02
N LYS A 149 1.79 -10.57 25.99
CA LYS A 149 2.63 -9.38 25.79
C LYS A 149 1.89 -8.29 25.02
N ASP A 150 1.05 -8.69 24.08
CA ASP A 150 0.39 -7.81 23.11
C ASP A 150 -1.12 -7.73 23.36
N LYS A 151 -1.55 -7.83 24.62
CA LYS A 151 -2.96 -7.93 25.04
C LYS A 151 -3.87 -6.90 24.36
N GLU A 152 -3.44 -5.64 24.33
CA GLU A 152 -4.21 -4.55 23.70
C GLU A 152 -4.39 -4.76 22.19
N LYS A 153 -3.32 -5.13 21.49
CA LYS A 153 -3.34 -5.40 20.04
C LYS A 153 -4.23 -6.59 19.72
N VAL A 154 -4.18 -7.65 20.54
CA VAL A 154 -5.05 -8.82 20.40
C VAL A 154 -6.51 -8.45 20.63
N MET A 155 -6.82 -7.66 21.67
CA MET A 155 -8.17 -7.20 21.96
C MET A 155 -8.74 -6.32 20.83
N ASP A 156 -7.97 -5.33 20.36
CA ASP A 156 -8.41 -4.48 19.25
C ASP A 156 -8.63 -5.29 17.97
N THR A 157 -7.70 -6.18 17.63
CA THR A 157 -7.82 -7.01 16.43
C THR A 157 -9.04 -7.93 16.48
N ASN A 158 -9.30 -8.58 17.62
CA ASN A 158 -10.52 -9.39 17.79
C ASN A 158 -11.80 -8.56 17.72
N LYS A 159 -11.81 -7.35 18.28
CA LYS A 159 -12.92 -6.42 18.13
C LYS A 159 -13.18 -6.10 16.66
N LYS A 160 -12.13 -5.80 15.89
CA LYS A 160 -12.22 -5.52 14.45
C LYS A 160 -12.73 -6.72 13.64
N ILE A 161 -12.36 -7.94 14.01
CA ILE A 161 -12.92 -9.17 13.43
C ILE A 161 -14.42 -9.27 13.73
N ASN A 162 -14.84 -9.05 14.98
CA ASN A 162 -16.25 -9.13 15.36
C ASN A 162 -17.12 -8.07 14.67
N GLU A 163 -16.57 -6.88 14.42
CA GLU A 163 -17.23 -5.82 13.65
C GLU A 163 -17.46 -6.19 12.16
N CYS A 164 -16.80 -7.24 11.65
CA CYS A 164 -16.97 -7.72 10.27
C CYS A 164 -18.01 -8.86 10.14
N LEU A 165 -18.53 -9.39 11.25
CA LEU A 165 -19.51 -10.49 11.29
C LEU A 165 -20.95 -9.96 11.28
#